data_AF-A0A8S3K8C5-F1
#
_entry.id   AF-A0A8S3K8C5-F1
#
_cell.length_a   1.000
_cell.length_b   1.000
_cell.length_c   1.000
_cell.angle_alpha   90.00
_cell.angle_beta   90.00
_cell.angle_gamma   90.00
#
_symmetry.space_group_name_H-M   'P 1'
#
loop_
_entity.id
_entity.type
_entity.pdbx_description
1 polymer ?
#
loop_
_entity_poly.entity_id
_entity_poly.type
_entity_poly.pdbx_seq_one_letter_code
_entity_poly.pdbx_strand_id
1 'polypeptide(L)'
;MTKWSSFVPKTYKHNAVFTLIYRAIQLCSSKKSLYKELNFIRQLATNNGYPIVFVNSVIRRQLHIKNSSPVPIQPELNNDIVVLRVPYFGPESQVYGKRVTD
;
A
#
# COMPACT_ATOMS: atom_id res chain seq x y z
N MET A 1 4.64 13.18 -12.19
CA MET A 1 4.03 12.19 -13.10
C MET A 1 4.25 12.67 -14.52
N THR A 2 4.62 11.80 -15.45
CA THR A 2 4.92 12.18 -16.85
C THR A 2 3.63 12.26 -17.67
N LYS A 3 3.64 13.01 -18.79
CA LYS A 3 2.47 13.12 -19.68
C LYS A 3 2.13 11.78 -20.33
N TRP A 4 0.86 11.52 -20.58
CA TRP A 4 0.39 10.30 -21.27
C TRP A 4 1.00 10.13 -22.67
N SER A 5 1.20 11.23 -23.38
CA SER A 5 1.81 11.28 -24.72
C SER A 5 3.34 11.21 -24.74
N SER A 6 4.02 11.20 -23.59
CA SER A 6 5.49 11.13 -23.55
C SER A 6 6.04 9.80 -24.08
N PHE A 7 7.31 9.75 -24.47
CA PHE A 7 7.99 8.53 -24.92
C PHE A 7 8.29 7.51 -23.81
N VAL A 8 7.82 7.76 -22.58
CA VAL A 8 7.97 6.82 -21.46
C VAL A 8 7.09 5.58 -21.68
N PRO A 9 7.58 4.35 -21.38
CA PRO A 9 6.79 3.15 -21.56
C PRO A 9 5.48 3.20 -20.76
N LYS A 10 4.41 2.63 -21.33
CA LYS A 10 3.07 2.67 -20.73
C LYS A 10 3.06 2.09 -19.33
N THR A 11 3.80 1.02 -19.05
CA THR A 11 3.88 0.37 -17.74
C THR A 11 4.26 1.34 -16.62
N TYR A 12 5.31 2.17 -16.82
CA TYR A 12 5.71 3.18 -15.84
C TYR A 12 4.62 4.21 -15.58
N LYS A 13 3.90 4.63 -16.63
CA LYS A 13 2.78 5.57 -16.51
C LYS A 13 1.63 4.97 -15.70
N HIS A 14 1.28 3.71 -15.97
CA HIS A 14 0.24 3.00 -15.22
C HIS A 14 0.64 2.82 -13.75
N ASN A 15 1.88 2.39 -13.51
CA ASN A 15 2.43 2.20 -12.17
C ASN A 15 2.48 3.51 -11.38
N ALA A 16 2.82 4.64 -12.01
CA ALA A 16 2.80 5.93 -11.34
C ALA A 16 1.41 6.26 -10.77
N VAL A 17 0.34 6.08 -11.56
CA VAL A 17 -1.04 6.29 -11.09
C VAL A 17 -1.41 5.29 -10.00
N PHE A 18 -1.06 4.01 -10.19
CA PHE A 18 -1.32 2.96 -9.21
C PHE A 18 -0.66 3.25 -7.86
N THR A 19 0.63 3.58 -7.87
CA THR A 19 1.41 3.87 -6.67
C THR A 19 0.88 5.09 -5.92
N LEU A 20 0.50 6.17 -6.63
CA LEU A 20 -0.07 7.35 -5.98
C LEU A 20 -1.40 7.03 -5.27
N ILE A 21 -2.29 6.31 -5.94
CA ILE A 21 -3.59 5.91 -5.37
C ILE A 21 -3.40 4.97 -4.19
N TYR A 22 -2.52 3.96 -4.32
CA TYR A 22 -2.20 3.04 -3.24
C TYR A 22 -1.66 3.77 -2.01
N ARG A 23 -0.71 4.70 -2.20
CA ARG A 23 -0.15 5.50 -1.12
C ARG A 23 -1.19 6.39 -0.46
N ALA A 24 -2.07 7.04 -1.24
CA ALA A 24 -3.15 7.86 -0.69
C ALA A 24 -4.06 7.03 0.23
N ILE A 25 -4.43 5.82 -0.21
CA ILE A 25 -5.27 4.89 0.56
C ILE A 25 -4.63 4.49 1.90
N GLN A 26 -3.31 4.34 1.93
CA GLN A 26 -2.57 3.86 3.10
C GLN A 26 -2.18 4.98 4.07
N LEU A 27 -1.89 6.18 3.57
CA LEU A 27 -1.42 7.31 4.39
C LEU A 27 -2.56 8.18 4.92
N CYS A 28 -3.70 8.24 4.24
CA CYS A 28 -4.81 9.07 4.68
C CYS A 28 -5.54 8.46 5.88
N SER A 29 -5.53 9.17 7.01
CA SER A 29 -6.17 8.72 8.25
C SER A 29 -7.71 8.84 8.23
N SER A 30 -8.28 9.75 7.42
CA SER A 30 -9.72 10.00 7.38
C SER A 30 -10.32 9.79 5.99
N LYS A 31 -11.61 9.43 5.93
CA LYS A 31 -12.35 9.32 4.65
C LYS A 31 -12.36 10.66 3.89
N LYS A 32 -12.47 11.79 4.59
CA LYS A 32 -12.50 13.14 3.99
C LYS A 32 -11.15 13.51 3.36
N SER A 33 -10.05 13.24 4.07
CA SER A 33 -8.70 13.49 3.54
C SER A 33 -8.39 12.57 2.37
N LEU A 34 -8.79 11.29 2.45
CA LEU A 34 -8.66 10.35 1.35
C LEU A 34 -9.42 10.80 0.10
N TYR A 35 -10.68 11.24 0.25
CA TYR A 35 -11.46 11.74 -0.87
C TYR A 35 -10.81 12.96 -1.54
N LYS A 36 -10.32 13.91 -0.73
CA LYS A 36 -9.61 15.09 -1.23
C LYS A 36 -8.36 14.70 -2.03
N GLU A 37 -7.57 13.77 -1.49
CA GLU A 37 -6.34 13.29 -2.12
C GLU A 37 -6.60 12.53 -3.42
N LEU A 38 -7.58 11.61 -3.43
CA LEU A 38 -7.96 10.88 -4.64
C LEU A 38 -8.50 11.82 -5.73
N ASN A 39 -9.24 12.87 -5.34
CA ASN A 39 -9.70 13.87 -6.30
C ASN A 39 -8.54 14.69 -6.87
N PHE A 40 -7.57 15.06 -6.04
CA PHE A 40 -6.34 15.72 -6.48
C PHE A 40 -5.55 14.84 -7.47
N ILE A 41 -5.34 13.56 -7.15
CA ILE A 41 -4.66 12.60 -8.05
C ILE A 41 -5.41 12.47 -9.38
N ARG A 42 -6.76 12.41 -9.34
CA ARG A 42 -7.61 12.34 -10.53
C ARG A 42 -7.43 13.56 -11.43
N GLN A 43 -7.42 14.76 -10.85
CA GLN A 43 -7.18 16.01 -11.58
C GLN A 43 -5.74 16.05 -12.13
N LEU A 44 -4.75 15.69 -11.32
CA LEU A 44 -3.35 15.62 -11.74
C LEU A 44 -3.16 14.68 -12.94
N ALA A 45 -3.80 13.50 -12.93
CA ALA A 45 -3.72 12.53 -14.01
C ALA A 45 -4.41 13.01 -15.29
N THR A 46 -5.62 13.53 -15.18
CA THR A 46 -6.36 14.06 -16.34
C THR A 46 -5.65 15.27 -16.97
N ASN A 47 -5.10 16.17 -16.16
CA ASN A 47 -4.27 17.28 -16.65
C ASN A 47 -2.99 16.82 -17.37
N ASN A 48 -2.48 15.62 -17.04
CA ASN A 48 -1.37 14.98 -17.75
C ASN A 48 -1.81 14.14 -18.97
N GLY A 49 -3.09 14.19 -19.34
CA GLY A 49 -3.65 13.50 -20.51
C GLY A 49 -3.98 12.02 -20.28
N TYR A 50 -4.02 11.55 -19.03
CA TYR A 50 -4.39 10.16 -18.74
C TYR A 50 -5.91 9.97 -18.95
N PRO A 51 -6.34 8.82 -19.52
CA PRO A 51 -7.77 8.53 -19.65
C PRO A 51 -8.48 8.47 -18.30
N ILE A 52 -9.55 9.26 -18.14
CA ILE A 52 -10.31 9.31 -16.88
C ILE A 52 -10.90 7.95 -16.48
N VAL A 53 -11.31 7.14 -17.46
CA VAL A 53 -11.83 5.78 -17.26
C VAL A 53 -10.78 4.89 -16.60
N PHE A 54 -9.52 5.00 -17.05
CA PHE A 54 -8.40 4.27 -16.47
C PHE A 54 -8.14 4.70 -15.02
N VAL A 55 -8.08 6.01 -14.76
CA VAL A 55 -7.82 6.51 -13.40
C VAL A 55 -8.92 6.06 -12.44
N ASN A 56 -10.18 6.18 -12.85
CA ASN A 56 -11.33 5.77 -12.05
C ASN A 56 -11.36 4.25 -11.81
N SER A 57 -10.96 3.43 -12.79
CA SER A 57 -10.91 1.97 -12.62
C SER A 57 -9.85 1.57 -11.58
N VAL A 58 -8.69 2.23 -11.57
CA VAL A 58 -7.65 2.01 -10.56
C VAL A 58 -8.15 2.41 -9.17
N ILE A 59 -8.80 3.56 -9.04
CA ILE A 59 -9.38 4.00 -7.75
C ILE A 59 -10.38 2.97 -7.23
N ARG A 60 -11.35 2.55 -8.08
CA ARG A 60 -12.37 1.56 -7.70
C ARG A 60 -11.74 0.25 -7.26
N ARG A 61 -10.79 -0.26 -8.04
CA ARG A 61 -10.09 -1.52 -7.73
C ARG A 61 -9.37 -1.45 -6.38
N GLN A 62 -8.64 -0.37 -6.12
CA GLN A 62 -7.88 -0.23 -4.87
C GLN A 62 -8.77 -0.04 -3.65
N LEU A 63 -9.87 0.70 -3.77
CA LEU A 63 -10.86 0.82 -2.69
C LEU A 63 -11.56 -0.50 -2.41
N HIS A 64 -11.91 -1.26 -3.46
CA HIS A 64 -12.46 -2.60 -3.30
C HIS A 64 -11.47 -3.50 -2.56
N ILE A 65 -10.20 -3.54 -2.96
CA ILE A 65 -9.17 -4.33 -2.26
C ILE A 65 -9.07 -3.93 -0.78
N LYS A 66 -9.06 -2.63 -0.47
CA LYS A 66 -9.03 -2.15 0.92
C LYS A 66 -10.23 -2.66 1.74
N ASN A 67 -11.42 -2.60 1.16
CA ASN A 67 -12.67 -2.96 1.85
C ASN A 67 -12.93 -4.47 1.90
N SER A 68 -12.42 -5.21 0.92
CA SER A 68 -12.57 -6.67 0.79
C SER A 68 -11.37 -7.45 1.34
N SER A 69 -10.36 -6.76 1.87
CA SER A 69 -9.26 -7.41 2.57
C SER A 69 -9.86 -8.28 3.67
N PRO A 70 -9.58 -9.60 3.70
CA PRO A 70 -10.02 -10.43 4.80
C PRO A 70 -9.55 -9.75 6.08
N VAL A 71 -10.44 -9.66 7.08
CA VAL A 71 -10.00 -9.34 8.44
C VAL A 71 -8.79 -10.23 8.71
N PRO A 72 -7.64 -9.67 9.15
CA PRO A 72 -6.51 -10.51 9.50
C PRO A 72 -7.07 -11.60 10.39
N ILE A 73 -6.88 -12.87 10.01
CA ILE A 73 -7.12 -13.98 10.92
C ILE A 73 -6.25 -13.60 12.12
N GLN A 74 -6.89 -13.06 13.17
CA GLN A 74 -6.21 -12.88 14.43
C GLN A 74 -5.80 -14.31 14.74
N PRO A 75 -4.50 -14.63 14.85
CA PRO A 75 -4.15 -15.91 15.42
C PRO A 75 -4.97 -15.96 16.70
N GLU A 76 -5.78 -17.00 16.85
CA GLU A 76 -6.49 -17.24 18.11
C GLU A 76 -5.47 -16.97 19.19
N LEU A 77 -5.77 -16.01 20.07
CA LEU A 77 -4.85 -15.54 21.10
C LEU A 77 -4.56 -16.72 22.02
N ASN A 78 -3.63 -17.56 21.59
CA ASN A 78 -3.03 -18.55 22.42
C ASN A 78 -2.08 -17.74 23.29
N ASN A 79 -2.58 -17.34 24.46
CA ASN A 79 -1.90 -16.50 25.45
C ASN A 79 -0.53 -17.08 25.87
N ASP A 80 -0.19 -18.28 25.42
CA ASP A 80 1.01 -19.00 25.76
C ASP A 80 2.21 -18.71 24.84
N ILE A 81 2.05 -17.96 23.73
CA ILE A 81 3.16 -17.67 22.79
C ILE A 81 3.49 -16.17 22.74
N VAL A 82 4.53 -15.76 23.45
CA VAL A 82 5.13 -14.42 23.34
C VAL A 82 6.17 -14.42 22.23
N VAL A 83 5.87 -13.76 21.10
CA VAL A 83 6.81 -13.63 19.96
C VAL A 83 7.63 -12.35 20.09
N LEU A 84 8.91 -12.48 20.42
CA LEU A 84 9.86 -11.37 20.44
C LEU A 84 10.53 -11.21 19.06
N ARG A 85 10.35 -10.07 18.38
CA ARG A 85 11.06 -9.76 17.14
C ARG A 85 12.27 -8.87 17.44
N VAL A 86 13.46 -9.46 17.40
CA VAL A 86 14.74 -8.74 17.61
C VAL A 86 15.51 -8.61 16.29
N PRO A 87 16.22 -7.47 16.07
CA PRO A 87 17.12 -7.35 14.93
C PRO A 87 18.27 -8.36 15.01
N TYR A 88 18.74 -8.85 13.86
CA TYR A 88 19.86 -9.79 13.79
C TYR A 88 21.19 -9.05 13.95
N PHE A 89 21.95 -9.38 15.00
CA PHE A 89 23.26 -8.79 15.33
C PHE A 89 24.43 -9.78 15.17
N GLY A 90 24.22 -10.89 14.45
CA GLY A 90 25.25 -11.90 14.21
C GLY A 90 25.07 -13.17 15.05
N PRO A 91 26.13 -13.97 15.25
CA PRO A 91 26.05 -15.27 15.93
C PRO A 91 25.44 -15.22 17.33
N GLU A 92 25.65 -14.11 18.04
CA GLU A 92 25.07 -13.88 19.38
C GLU A 92 23.54 -13.89 19.38
N SER A 93 22.89 -13.42 18.30
CA SER A 93 21.43 -13.46 18.18
C SER A 93 20.91 -14.90 18.09
N GLN A 94 21.69 -15.83 17.53
CA GLN A 94 21.33 -17.25 17.47
C GLN A 94 21.46 -17.92 18.84
N VAL A 95 22.51 -17.57 19.61
CA VAL A 95 22.69 -18.06 20.99
C VAL A 95 21.56 -17.55 21.88
N TYR A 96 21.22 -16.27 21.76
CA TYR A 96 20.10 -15.68 22.50
C TYR A 96 18.76 -16.37 22.15
N GLY A 97 18.49 -16.58 20.86
CA GLY A 97 17.27 -17.26 20.43
C GLY A 97 17.08 -18.65 21.03
N LYS A 98 18.17 -19.43 21.17
CA LYS A 98 18.14 -20.76 21.80
C LYS A 98 17.85 -20.70 23.30
N ARG A 99 18.35 -19.68 24.01
CA ARG A 99 18.18 -19.53 25.47
C ARG A 99 16.80 -19.07 25.90
N VAL A 100 16.07 -18.42 25.00
CA VAL A 100 14.71 -17.89 25.28
C VAL A 100 13.64 -18.98 25.11
N THR A 101 13.98 -20.10 24.46
CA THR A 101 13.05 -21.20 24.18
C THR A 101 13.12 -22.38 25.17
N ASP A 102 14.09 -22.37 26.10
CA ASP A 102 14.23 -23.33 27.21
C ASP A 102 13.60 -22.77 28.50
#